data_AF-A0A9P5LGV1-F1
#
_entry.id   AF-A0A9P5LGV1-F1
#
_cell.length_a   1.000
_cell.length_b   1.000
_cell.length_c   1.000
_cell.angle_alpha   90.00
_cell.angle_beta   90.00
_cell.angle_gamma   90.00
#
_symmetry.space_group_name_H-M   'P 1'
#
loop_
_entity.id
_entity.type
_entity.pdbx_description
1 polymer ?
#
loop_
_entity_poly.entity_id
_entity_poly.type
_entity_poly.pdbx_seq_one_letter_code
_entity_poly.pdbx_strand_id
1 'polypeptide(L)'
;MPSVADSFNLRLPAEVIDPPSPHIHASALSTEITVPPAFAYIVPLATWTAFADDVLEDPDVDAKLRRDRIASWEDTRVLLGKADVADAASGHLISPVDLAISARHTGKISALNQHAAYDKADRKTPRVDRCWVWYRQGVAQYFAVLDYKKPGTIRIDEFMAAVPPPAQPHDVTVAHAWRTNASFFEGNSAVLLQQAVNHARQYGTRYVAFFDWNCLVLLYLAQQEGMNGGYWCYVTLIIGRENIRPALLGFLERAFQSSVYGEDSLPPFGRALELSEPASTLNLPRRSVSRRRSVSRAVEFSEPPSTALSVPRRNVSRRRSVSNPFELSEPTPIALNLPMRSVSRRRSISRGRREDY
;
A
#
# COMPACT_ATOMS: atom_id res chain seq x y z
N MET A 1 -2.00 -27.96 -2.55
CA MET A 1 -2.01 -26.48 -2.46
C MET A 1 -3.40 -26.04 -2.04
N PRO A 2 -3.54 -25.11 -1.09
CA PRO A 2 -4.85 -24.59 -0.69
C PRO A 2 -5.51 -23.85 -1.85
N SER A 3 -6.85 -23.82 -1.84
CA SER A 3 -7.59 -23.01 -2.82
C SER A 3 -7.40 -21.52 -2.54
N VAL A 4 -7.77 -20.67 -3.51
CA VAL A 4 -7.77 -19.23 -3.29
C VAL A 4 -8.76 -18.86 -2.18
N ALA A 5 -9.93 -19.50 -2.13
CA ALA A 5 -10.91 -19.31 -1.06
C ALA A 5 -10.31 -19.63 0.33
N ASP A 6 -9.65 -20.78 0.47
CA ASP A 6 -9.02 -21.17 1.74
C ASP A 6 -7.93 -20.18 2.17
N SER A 7 -7.22 -19.57 1.21
CA SER A 7 -6.11 -18.66 1.48
C SER A 7 -6.50 -17.42 2.29
N PHE A 8 -7.76 -16.98 2.25
CA PHE A 8 -8.24 -15.85 3.05
C PHE A 8 -8.25 -16.15 4.57
N ASN A 9 -8.26 -17.43 4.95
CA ASN A 9 -8.18 -17.88 6.35
C ASN A 9 -6.77 -18.32 6.75
N LEU A 10 -5.82 -18.29 5.82
CA LEU A 10 -4.42 -18.66 6.07
C LEU A 10 -3.56 -17.42 6.32
N ARG A 11 -2.49 -17.58 7.08
CA ARG A 11 -1.46 -16.55 7.22
C ARG A 11 -0.71 -16.35 5.90
N LEU A 12 -0.18 -15.14 5.67
CA LEU A 12 0.91 -15.00 4.70
C LEU A 12 2.10 -15.87 5.15
N PRO A 13 2.85 -16.46 4.19
CA PRO A 13 3.99 -17.31 4.53
C PRO A 13 5.01 -16.61 5.45
N ALA A 14 5.69 -17.42 6.26
CA ALA A 14 6.84 -16.95 7.03
C ALA A 14 8.04 -16.73 6.10
N GLU A 15 8.82 -15.71 6.39
CA GLU A 15 9.98 -15.29 5.62
C GLU A 15 11.18 -15.11 6.55
N VAL A 16 12.37 -15.19 5.94
CA VAL A 16 13.59 -14.76 6.60
C VAL A 16 13.85 -13.30 6.22
N ILE A 17 13.89 -12.43 7.22
CA ILE A 17 14.25 -11.01 7.05
C ILE A 17 15.67 -10.83 7.56
N ASP A 18 16.56 -10.40 6.68
CA ASP A 18 17.87 -9.85 7.07
C ASP A 18 17.66 -8.51 7.78
N PRO A 19 18.46 -8.12 8.80
CA PRO A 19 18.17 -6.97 9.65
C PRO A 19 17.81 -5.75 8.80
N PRO A 20 16.58 -5.24 8.91
CA PRO A 20 16.11 -4.22 7.99
C PRO A 20 16.96 -2.96 8.18
N SER A 21 17.39 -2.35 7.08
CA SER A 21 17.76 -0.93 7.08
C SER A 21 16.47 -0.15 6.90
N PRO A 22 15.88 0.41 7.97
CA PRO A 22 14.50 0.87 7.94
C PRO A 22 14.36 2.24 7.27
N HIS A 23 15.45 2.92 6.92
CA HIS A 23 15.40 4.30 6.47
C HIS A 23 14.74 4.44 5.09
N ILE A 24 13.68 5.25 5.04
CA ILE A 24 13.06 5.70 3.81
C ILE A 24 13.64 7.05 3.37
N HIS A 25 13.79 7.24 2.06
CA HIS A 25 14.13 8.53 1.48
C HIS A 25 12.97 9.01 0.61
N ALA A 26 12.63 10.29 0.70
CA ALA A 26 11.77 10.95 -0.28
C ALA A 26 12.57 11.09 -1.58
N SER A 27 12.41 10.15 -2.50
CA SER A 27 13.23 10.10 -3.72
C SER A 27 12.72 11.00 -4.86
N ALA A 28 11.57 11.66 -4.70
CA ALA A 28 10.98 12.52 -5.70
C ALA A 28 10.66 13.91 -5.13
N LEU A 29 11.07 14.97 -5.84
CA LEU A 29 10.81 16.36 -5.48
C LEU A 29 9.32 16.63 -5.21
N SER A 30 8.43 15.98 -5.95
CA SER A 30 6.98 16.08 -5.76
C SER A 30 6.51 15.56 -4.40
N THR A 31 7.22 14.58 -3.83
CA THR A 31 6.95 14.07 -2.48
C THR A 31 7.44 15.05 -1.42
N GLU A 32 8.62 15.65 -1.61
CA GLU A 32 9.21 16.58 -0.64
C GLU A 32 8.36 17.84 -0.43
N ILE A 33 7.71 18.34 -1.49
CA ILE A 33 6.83 19.52 -1.42
C ILE A 33 5.41 19.19 -0.93
N THR A 34 5.09 17.91 -0.76
CA THR A 34 3.77 17.48 -0.30
C THR A 34 3.70 17.56 1.22
N VAL A 35 2.62 18.14 1.74
CA VAL A 35 2.36 18.20 3.17
C VAL A 35 1.58 16.95 3.58
N PRO A 36 2.08 16.13 4.53
CA PRO A 36 1.32 14.99 5.03
C PRO A 36 0.12 15.48 5.86
N PRO A 37 -0.93 14.65 6.05
CA PRO A 37 -1.99 14.96 7.01
C PRO A 37 -1.39 15.23 8.40
N ALA A 38 -2.09 16.02 9.21
CA ALA A 38 -1.59 16.39 10.52
C ALA A 38 -1.65 15.21 11.51
N PHE A 39 -2.75 14.46 11.53
CA PHE A 39 -2.97 13.32 12.43
C PHE A 39 -3.83 12.24 11.75
N ALA A 40 -4.01 11.10 12.42
CA ALA A 40 -4.92 10.05 11.97
C ALA A 40 -5.95 9.61 13.02
N TYR A 41 -7.07 9.09 12.54
CA TYR A 41 -8.00 8.27 13.31
C TYR A 41 -7.83 6.79 12.98
N ILE A 42 -7.86 5.95 14.00
CA ILE A 42 -7.80 4.51 13.81
C ILE A 42 -9.14 3.99 13.30
N VAL A 43 -9.11 3.23 12.21
CA VAL A 43 -10.26 2.43 11.76
C VAL A 43 -10.05 0.99 12.22
N PRO A 44 -11.01 0.38 12.93
CA PRO A 44 -10.93 -1.01 13.35
C PRO A 44 -10.78 -1.95 12.15
N LEU A 45 -10.00 -3.02 12.32
CA LEU A 45 -9.85 -4.08 11.30
C LEU A 45 -11.22 -4.65 10.88
N ALA A 46 -12.13 -4.81 11.83
CA ALA A 46 -13.48 -5.35 11.61
C ALA A 46 -14.26 -4.57 10.53
N THR A 47 -14.02 -3.27 10.39
CA THR A 47 -14.63 -2.44 9.35
C THR A 47 -14.29 -2.96 7.96
N TRP A 48 -13.03 -3.35 7.73
CA TRP A 48 -12.60 -3.86 6.43
C TRP A 48 -13.02 -5.31 6.24
N THR A 49 -12.86 -6.16 7.26
CA THR A 49 -13.22 -7.57 7.12
C THR A 49 -14.71 -7.76 6.86
N ALA A 50 -15.59 -6.91 7.39
CA ALA A 50 -17.02 -6.95 7.06
C ALA A 50 -17.31 -6.81 5.55
N PHE A 51 -16.59 -5.92 4.84
CA PHE A 51 -16.71 -5.81 3.38
C PHE A 51 -16.10 -7.01 2.66
N ALA A 52 -15.04 -7.60 3.22
CA ALA A 52 -14.44 -8.81 2.66
C ALA A 52 -15.36 -10.02 2.81
N ASP A 53 -16.00 -10.15 3.97
CA ASP A 53 -16.95 -11.23 4.28
C ASP A 53 -18.14 -11.16 3.32
N ASP A 54 -18.73 -9.98 3.07
CA ASP A 54 -19.78 -9.80 2.04
C ASP A 54 -19.36 -10.30 0.64
N VAL A 55 -18.09 -10.07 0.27
CA VAL A 55 -17.55 -10.54 -1.02
C VAL A 55 -17.33 -12.06 -1.01
N LEU A 56 -16.82 -12.62 0.08
CA LEU A 56 -16.44 -14.03 0.18
C LEU A 56 -17.64 -14.95 0.47
N GLU A 57 -18.72 -14.43 1.06
CA GLU A 57 -19.98 -15.15 1.29
C GLU A 57 -20.84 -15.26 0.02
N ASP A 58 -20.54 -14.50 -1.04
CA ASP A 58 -21.19 -14.63 -2.34
C ASP A 58 -20.92 -16.03 -2.94
N PRO A 59 -21.95 -16.86 -3.15
CA PRO A 59 -21.77 -18.23 -3.62
C PRO A 59 -21.05 -18.34 -4.98
N ASP A 60 -21.26 -17.38 -5.88
CA ASP A 60 -20.63 -17.38 -7.20
C ASP A 60 -19.14 -17.02 -7.10
N VAL A 61 -18.80 -16.10 -6.18
CA VAL A 61 -17.41 -15.77 -5.86
C VAL A 61 -16.71 -16.97 -5.23
N ASP A 62 -17.28 -17.55 -4.16
CA ASP A 62 -16.71 -18.72 -3.48
C ASP A 62 -16.51 -19.89 -4.44
N ALA A 63 -17.52 -20.23 -5.25
CA ALA A 63 -17.44 -21.31 -6.23
C ALA A 63 -16.31 -21.09 -7.25
N LYS A 64 -16.04 -19.84 -7.66
CA LYS A 64 -14.93 -19.50 -8.55
C LYS A 64 -13.58 -19.63 -7.84
N LEU A 65 -13.44 -19.05 -6.65
CA LEU A 65 -12.19 -19.06 -5.88
C LEU A 65 -11.78 -20.47 -5.44
N ARG A 66 -12.73 -21.39 -5.21
CA ARG A 66 -12.44 -22.80 -4.89
C ARG A 66 -11.84 -23.57 -6.05
N ARG A 67 -11.99 -23.12 -7.30
CA ARG A 67 -11.41 -23.77 -8.47
C ARG A 67 -9.94 -23.39 -8.67
N ASP A 68 -9.58 -22.18 -8.25
CA ASP A 68 -8.22 -21.67 -8.34
C ASP A 68 -7.36 -22.14 -7.15
N ARG A 69 -6.04 -22.13 -7.35
CA ARG A 69 -5.04 -22.55 -6.36
C ARG A 69 -4.01 -21.44 -6.20
N ILE A 70 -3.56 -21.20 -4.97
CA ILE A 70 -2.44 -20.27 -4.74
C ILE A 70 -1.12 -20.92 -5.09
N ALA A 71 -0.13 -20.11 -5.48
CA ALA A 71 1.24 -20.56 -5.70
C ALA A 71 1.82 -21.21 -4.44
N SER A 72 2.73 -22.17 -4.62
CA SER A 72 3.54 -22.68 -3.50
C SER A 72 4.51 -21.62 -3.00
N TRP A 73 4.76 -21.63 -1.69
CA TRP A 73 5.83 -20.88 -1.07
C TRP A 73 7.08 -21.74 -0.96
N GLU A 74 8.25 -21.13 -1.14
CA GLU A 74 9.54 -21.75 -0.88
C GLU A 74 10.10 -21.20 0.44
N ASP A 75 10.29 -22.08 1.43
CA ASP A 75 10.70 -21.69 2.78
C ASP A 75 12.11 -21.05 2.85
N THR A 76 12.89 -21.16 1.78
CA THR A 76 14.23 -20.57 1.66
C THR A 76 14.23 -19.11 1.16
N ARG A 77 13.05 -18.52 0.93
CA ARG A 77 12.95 -17.16 0.39
C ARG A 77 13.33 -16.11 1.44
N VAL A 78 14.25 -15.23 1.06
CA VAL A 78 14.71 -14.09 1.85
C VAL A 78 14.19 -12.82 1.21
N LEU A 79 13.61 -11.92 2.02
CA LEU A 79 13.12 -10.63 1.53
C LEU A 79 14.09 -9.52 1.95
N LEU A 80 14.94 -9.08 1.03
CA LEU A 80 15.98 -8.08 1.30
C LEU A 80 15.54 -6.67 0.88
N GLY A 81 14.73 -6.58 -0.17
CA GLY A 81 14.34 -5.32 -0.78
C GLY A 81 12.87 -5.25 -1.16
N LYS A 82 12.50 -4.06 -1.65
CA LYS A 82 11.16 -3.76 -2.15
C LYS A 82 10.75 -4.71 -3.30
N ALA A 83 11.69 -5.06 -4.17
CA ALA A 83 11.43 -5.97 -5.30
C ALA A 83 11.05 -7.37 -4.82
N ASP A 84 11.72 -7.88 -3.77
CA ASP A 84 11.42 -9.20 -3.20
C ASP A 84 10.03 -9.22 -2.55
N VAL A 85 9.69 -8.15 -1.81
CA VAL A 85 8.35 -7.97 -1.24
C VAL A 85 7.29 -7.92 -2.33
N ALA A 86 7.52 -7.17 -3.41
CA ALA A 86 6.58 -7.05 -4.52
C ALA A 86 6.36 -8.40 -5.23
N ASP A 87 7.43 -9.15 -5.50
CA ASP A 87 7.37 -10.47 -6.11
C ASP A 87 6.61 -11.47 -5.23
N ALA A 88 6.99 -11.56 -3.95
CA ALA A 88 6.31 -12.42 -2.98
C ALA A 88 4.83 -12.05 -2.79
N ALA A 89 4.52 -10.75 -2.76
CA ALA A 89 3.16 -10.25 -2.62
C ALA A 89 2.29 -10.61 -3.83
N SER A 90 2.87 -10.64 -5.04
CA SER A 90 2.15 -10.98 -6.26
C SER A 90 1.43 -12.32 -6.15
N GLY A 91 2.15 -13.38 -5.72
CA GLY A 91 1.59 -14.73 -5.60
C GLY A 91 0.75 -14.95 -4.35
N HIS A 92 1.12 -14.36 -3.21
CA HIS A 92 0.54 -14.73 -1.92
C HIS A 92 -0.43 -13.71 -1.32
N LEU A 93 -0.44 -12.47 -1.79
CA LEU A 93 -1.36 -11.43 -1.32
C LEU A 93 -2.26 -10.96 -2.46
N ILE A 94 -1.66 -10.49 -3.54
CA ILE A 94 -2.35 -9.79 -4.62
C ILE A 94 -3.19 -10.73 -5.47
N SER A 95 -2.64 -11.85 -5.94
CA SER A 95 -3.39 -12.78 -6.80
C SER A 95 -4.70 -13.26 -6.16
N PRO A 96 -4.72 -13.72 -4.87
CA PRO A 96 -5.97 -14.05 -4.19
C PRO A 96 -6.97 -12.91 -4.13
N VAL A 97 -6.51 -11.70 -3.78
CA VAL A 97 -7.36 -10.52 -3.63
C VAL A 97 -7.94 -10.07 -4.97
N ASP A 98 -7.13 -10.06 -6.03
CA ASP A 98 -7.58 -9.70 -7.39
C ASP A 98 -8.62 -10.67 -7.93
N LEU A 99 -8.41 -11.97 -7.72
CA LEU A 99 -9.35 -13.00 -8.15
C LEU A 99 -10.70 -12.83 -7.46
N ALA A 100 -10.70 -12.55 -6.15
CA ALA A 100 -11.91 -12.31 -5.37
C ALA A 100 -12.66 -11.05 -5.85
N ILE A 101 -11.97 -9.90 -5.91
CA ILE A 101 -12.62 -8.64 -6.31
C ILE A 101 -13.07 -8.67 -7.79
N SER A 102 -12.32 -9.36 -8.66
CA SER A 102 -12.69 -9.53 -10.07
C SER A 102 -13.81 -10.55 -10.27
N ALA A 103 -13.98 -11.51 -9.35
CA ALA A 103 -15.14 -12.40 -9.34
C ALA A 103 -16.41 -11.60 -9.00
N ARG A 104 -16.37 -10.81 -7.92
CA ARG A 104 -17.48 -9.94 -7.49
C ARG A 104 -17.89 -8.93 -8.56
N HIS A 105 -16.89 -8.30 -9.20
CA HIS A 105 -17.10 -7.24 -10.19
C HIS A 105 -16.65 -7.67 -11.58
N THR A 106 -17.20 -8.79 -12.06
CA THR A 106 -16.80 -9.41 -13.34
C THR A 106 -16.81 -8.41 -14.50
N GLY A 107 -15.64 -8.24 -15.13
CA GLY A 107 -15.45 -7.37 -16.31
C GLY A 107 -15.44 -5.86 -16.03
N LYS A 108 -15.52 -5.43 -14.76
CA LYS A 108 -15.57 -4.00 -14.39
C LYS A 108 -14.23 -3.45 -13.92
N ILE A 109 -13.46 -4.26 -13.20
CA ILE A 109 -12.21 -3.85 -12.57
C ILE A 109 -11.02 -4.38 -13.38
N SER A 110 -10.00 -3.54 -13.52
CA SER A 110 -8.69 -3.91 -14.00
C SER A 110 -7.65 -3.51 -12.97
N ALA A 111 -6.55 -4.25 -12.90
CA ALA A 111 -5.44 -3.90 -12.05
C ALA A 111 -4.18 -3.72 -12.88
N LEU A 112 -3.44 -2.65 -12.59
CA LEU A 112 -2.26 -2.25 -13.33
C LEU A 112 -1.04 -2.32 -12.42
N ASN A 113 0.04 -2.92 -12.92
CA ASN A 113 1.32 -3.01 -12.22
C ASN A 113 2.29 -1.97 -12.76
N GLN A 114 3.11 -1.39 -11.88
CA GLN A 114 4.15 -0.43 -12.23
C GLN A 114 3.61 0.73 -13.10
N HIS A 115 2.39 1.17 -12.80
CA HIS A 115 1.68 2.14 -13.61
C HIS A 115 2.07 3.56 -13.24
N ALA A 116 2.20 4.43 -14.23
CA ALA A 116 2.33 5.87 -14.04
C ALA A 116 1.12 6.52 -14.70
N ALA A 117 0.25 7.15 -13.90
CA ALA A 117 -0.89 7.87 -14.46
C ALA A 117 -0.36 8.99 -15.38
N TYR A 118 -0.85 9.06 -16.61
CA TYR A 118 -0.41 10.06 -17.57
C TYR A 118 -1.02 11.43 -17.24
N ASP A 119 -0.17 12.37 -16.88
CA ASP A 119 -0.53 13.78 -16.76
C ASP A 119 0.04 14.52 -17.97
N LYS A 120 -0.82 15.21 -18.72
CA LYS A 120 -0.39 16.00 -19.89
C LYS A 120 0.48 17.19 -19.49
N ALA A 121 0.35 17.68 -18.26
CA ALA A 121 1.08 18.84 -17.77
C ALA A 121 2.46 18.48 -17.19
N ASP A 122 2.63 17.25 -16.68
CA ASP A 122 3.85 16.84 -15.98
C ASP A 122 4.50 15.64 -16.67
N ARG A 123 5.72 15.83 -17.20
CA ARG A 123 6.48 14.77 -17.90
C ARG A 123 7.08 13.73 -16.94
N LYS A 124 7.00 13.94 -15.62
CA LYS A 124 7.52 12.99 -14.61
C LYS A 124 6.43 12.61 -13.63
N THR A 125 5.57 11.70 -14.06
CA THR A 125 4.51 11.19 -13.20
C THR A 125 5.05 10.10 -12.26
N PRO A 126 4.85 10.23 -10.94
CA PRO A 126 5.25 9.20 -9.98
C PRO A 126 4.65 7.85 -10.36
N ARG A 127 5.45 6.79 -10.35
CA ARG A 127 4.99 5.43 -10.61
C ARG A 127 4.52 4.81 -9.30
N VAL A 128 3.33 4.23 -9.29
CA VAL A 128 2.89 3.33 -8.20
C VAL A 128 3.19 1.90 -8.57
N ASP A 129 3.47 1.06 -7.58
CA ASP A 129 3.69 -0.36 -7.86
C ASP A 129 2.42 -1.05 -8.32
N ARG A 130 1.26 -0.64 -7.79
CA ARG A 130 -0.03 -1.20 -8.15
C ARG A 130 -1.16 -0.20 -8.02
N CYS A 131 -2.10 -0.23 -8.97
CA CYS A 131 -3.38 0.46 -8.83
C CYS A 131 -4.53 -0.37 -9.41
N TRP A 132 -5.74 -0.09 -8.92
CA TRP A 132 -6.97 -0.67 -9.43
C TRP A 132 -7.84 0.42 -10.05
N VAL A 133 -8.42 0.08 -11.20
CA VAL A 133 -9.12 1.01 -12.08
C VAL A 133 -10.41 0.36 -12.58
N TRP A 134 -11.44 1.17 -12.80
CA TRP A 134 -12.60 0.79 -13.59
C TRP A 134 -12.85 1.83 -14.68
N TYR A 135 -13.62 1.48 -15.70
CA TYR A 135 -13.86 2.37 -16.84
C TYR A 135 -15.29 2.89 -16.81
N ARG A 136 -15.44 4.21 -16.66
CA ARG A 136 -16.71 4.91 -16.81
C ARG A 136 -16.73 5.63 -18.14
N GLN A 137 -17.58 5.18 -19.06
CA GLN A 137 -17.70 5.77 -20.41
C GLN A 137 -16.36 5.84 -21.16
N GLY A 138 -15.51 4.82 -21.01
CA GLY A 138 -14.18 4.75 -21.63
C GLY A 138 -13.09 5.54 -20.90
N VAL A 139 -13.42 6.26 -19.83
CA VAL A 139 -12.46 6.99 -19.00
C VAL A 139 -12.06 6.13 -17.80
N ALA A 140 -10.75 5.96 -17.62
CA ALA A 140 -10.18 5.29 -16.46
C ALA A 140 -10.49 6.06 -15.16
N GLN A 141 -11.02 5.36 -14.17
CA GLN A 141 -11.30 5.84 -12.82
C GLN A 141 -10.51 4.96 -11.84
N TYR A 142 -9.38 5.49 -11.34
CA TYR A 142 -8.60 4.76 -10.34
C TYR A 142 -9.31 4.89 -9.00
N PHE A 143 -9.49 3.77 -8.30
CA PHE A 143 -10.19 3.78 -7.02
C PHE A 143 -9.28 3.38 -5.86
N ALA A 144 -8.15 2.74 -6.10
CA ALA A 144 -7.16 2.45 -5.05
C ALA A 144 -5.75 2.32 -5.62
N VAL A 145 -4.75 2.58 -4.77
CA VAL A 145 -3.32 2.37 -5.07
C VAL A 145 -2.64 1.62 -3.94
N LEU A 146 -1.61 0.83 -4.27
CA LEU A 146 -0.76 0.13 -3.33
C LEU A 146 0.71 0.33 -3.73
N ASP A 147 1.55 0.64 -2.73
CA ASP A 147 2.99 0.76 -2.91
C ASP A 147 3.74 -0.16 -1.92
N TYR A 148 4.64 -0.99 -2.45
CA TYR A 148 5.45 -1.89 -1.66
C TYR A 148 6.61 -1.15 -1.00
N LYS A 149 6.97 -1.60 0.19
CA LYS A 149 8.09 -1.08 0.96
C LYS A 149 9.06 -2.20 1.32
N LYS A 150 10.29 -1.82 1.67
CA LYS A 150 11.26 -2.78 2.22
C LYS A 150 10.75 -3.27 3.58
N PRO A 151 11.00 -4.52 3.97
CA PRO A 151 10.59 -5.00 5.29
C PRO A 151 11.09 -4.11 6.42
N GLY A 152 10.21 -3.83 7.39
CA GLY A 152 10.53 -2.97 8.54
C GLY A 152 10.54 -1.46 8.25
N THR A 153 10.15 -1.04 7.05
CA THR A 153 9.97 0.39 6.73
C THR A 153 8.78 0.96 7.53
N ILE A 154 7.72 0.17 7.68
CA ILE A 154 6.50 0.61 8.37
C ILE A 154 6.70 0.45 9.88
N ARG A 155 6.70 1.58 10.59
CA ARG A 155 6.90 1.65 12.05
C ARG A 155 5.60 1.99 12.74
N ILE A 156 4.99 0.99 13.38
CA ILE A 156 3.67 1.08 14.00
C ILE A 156 3.62 2.20 15.05
N ASP A 157 4.68 2.34 15.84
CA ASP A 157 4.81 3.36 16.88
C ASP A 157 4.79 4.79 16.31
N GLU A 158 5.41 5.02 15.14
CA GLU A 158 5.37 6.34 14.47
C GLU A 158 3.95 6.68 14.00
N PHE A 159 3.18 5.72 13.47
CA PHE A 159 1.78 5.95 13.12
C PHE A 159 0.89 6.15 14.35
N MET A 160 1.10 5.37 15.41
CA MET A 160 0.29 5.46 16.63
C MET A 160 0.56 6.76 17.40
N ALA A 161 1.76 7.34 17.31
CA ALA A 161 2.08 8.63 17.89
C ALA A 161 1.26 9.79 17.29
N ALA A 162 0.87 9.65 16.02
CA ALA A 162 0.04 10.62 15.31
C ALA A 162 -1.48 10.43 15.52
N VAL A 163 -1.88 9.47 16.37
CA VAL A 163 -3.30 9.24 16.72
C VAL A 163 -3.65 10.05 17.97
N PRO A 164 -4.64 10.97 17.92
CA PRO A 164 -5.06 11.73 19.08
C PRO A 164 -5.62 10.80 20.18
N PRO A 165 -5.50 11.18 21.46
CA PRO A 165 -6.13 10.46 22.55
C PRO A 165 -7.66 10.34 22.34
N PRO A 166 -8.30 9.20 22.65
CA PRO A 166 -9.74 8.99 22.42
C PRO A 166 -10.65 10.02 23.10
N ALA A 167 -10.20 10.62 24.21
CA ALA A 167 -10.96 11.62 24.96
C ALA A 167 -10.90 13.03 24.35
N GLN A 168 -10.05 13.25 23.33
CA GLN A 168 -9.90 14.56 22.72
C GLN A 168 -10.98 14.79 21.65
N PRO A 169 -11.79 15.85 21.75
CA PRO A 169 -12.79 16.14 20.73
C PRO A 169 -12.16 16.38 19.35
N HIS A 170 -12.81 15.91 18.30
CA HIS A 170 -12.35 16.06 16.91
C HIS A 170 -12.01 17.52 16.57
N ASP A 171 -12.92 18.44 16.86
CA ASP A 171 -12.77 19.86 16.53
C ASP A 171 -11.59 20.52 17.24
N VAL A 172 -11.30 20.09 18.47
CA VAL A 172 -10.15 20.58 19.24
C VAL A 172 -8.84 20.13 18.59
N THR A 173 -8.80 18.87 18.14
CA THR A 173 -7.63 18.31 17.45
C THR A 173 -7.41 19.00 16.11
N VAL A 174 -8.46 19.18 15.30
CA VAL A 174 -8.39 19.90 14.03
C VAL A 174 -7.93 21.34 14.23
N ALA A 175 -8.52 22.06 15.20
CA ALA A 175 -8.14 23.44 15.49
C ALA A 175 -6.67 23.55 15.94
N HIS A 176 -6.19 22.59 16.73
CA HIS A 176 -4.79 22.55 17.15
C HIS A 176 -3.84 22.26 15.98
N ALA A 177 -4.15 21.26 15.16
CA ALA A 177 -3.39 20.93 13.96
C ALA A 177 -3.32 22.13 12.99
N TRP A 178 -4.45 22.82 12.79
CA TRP A 178 -4.51 24.01 11.96
C TRP A 178 -3.60 25.13 12.48
N ARG A 179 -3.64 25.41 13.79
CA ARG A 179 -2.86 26.50 14.40
C ARG A 179 -1.36 26.26 14.34
N THR A 180 -0.94 25.01 14.48
CA THR A 180 0.48 24.64 14.50
C THR A 180 1.05 24.39 13.11
N ASN A 181 0.19 24.13 12.13
CA ASN A 181 0.57 23.72 10.77
C ASN A 181 1.62 22.59 10.77
N ALA A 182 1.55 21.73 11.78
CA ALA A 182 2.50 20.67 12.03
C ALA A 182 1.82 19.31 11.85
N SER A 183 2.57 18.37 11.26
CA SER A 183 2.19 16.96 11.26
C SER A 183 2.74 16.29 12.50
N PHE A 184 1.89 15.49 13.15
CA PHE A 184 2.27 14.62 14.26
C PHE A 184 2.90 13.31 13.77
N PHE A 185 2.90 13.07 12.46
CA PHE A 185 3.69 11.99 11.88
C PHE A 185 5.16 12.38 11.86
N GLU A 186 6.01 11.47 12.31
CA GLU A 186 7.47 11.66 12.32
C GLU A 186 8.17 10.51 11.59
N GLY A 187 9.46 10.69 11.30
CA GLY A 187 10.32 9.64 10.75
C GLY A 187 9.81 9.09 9.42
N ASN A 188 9.66 7.77 9.34
CA ASN A 188 9.22 7.09 8.13
C ASN A 188 7.74 7.34 7.85
N SER A 189 6.90 7.38 8.90
CA SER A 189 5.46 7.59 8.75
C SER A 189 5.15 8.92 8.04
N ALA A 190 5.87 10.00 8.37
CA ALA A 190 5.73 11.29 7.69
C ALA A 190 5.98 11.19 6.18
N VAL A 191 7.08 10.55 5.78
CA VAL A 191 7.44 10.36 4.37
C VAL A 191 6.43 9.46 3.65
N LEU A 192 5.95 8.40 4.30
CA LEU A 192 4.91 7.54 3.75
C LEU A 192 3.60 8.31 3.51
N LEU A 193 3.19 9.17 4.46
CA LEU A 193 2.00 9.99 4.30
C LEU A 193 2.15 11.03 3.18
N GLN A 194 3.32 11.65 3.02
CA GLN A 194 3.60 12.52 1.87
C GLN A 194 3.44 11.78 0.54
N GLN A 195 3.96 10.55 0.46
CA GLN A 195 3.80 9.71 -0.73
C GLN A 195 2.33 9.35 -0.96
N ALA A 196 1.59 9.03 0.10
CA ALA A 196 0.16 8.71 0.00
C ALA A 196 -0.64 9.87 -0.57
N VAL A 197 -0.41 11.07 -0.07
CA VAL A 197 -1.06 12.29 -0.58
C VAL A 197 -0.73 12.53 -2.05
N ASN A 198 0.54 12.38 -2.42
CA ASN A 198 0.96 12.57 -3.80
C ASN A 198 0.30 11.54 -4.74
N HIS A 199 0.24 10.27 -4.34
CA HIS A 199 -0.46 9.23 -5.10
C HIS A 199 -1.97 9.48 -5.16
N ALA A 200 -2.60 9.82 -4.04
CA ALA A 200 -4.02 10.12 -3.99
C ALA A 200 -4.41 11.26 -4.94
N ARG A 201 -3.61 12.33 -4.98
CA ARG A 201 -3.80 13.44 -5.93
C ARG A 201 -3.62 12.99 -7.36
N GLN A 202 -2.54 12.27 -7.66
CA GLN A 202 -2.20 11.86 -9.02
C GLN A 202 -3.21 10.88 -9.61
N TYR A 203 -3.70 9.93 -8.81
CA TYR A 203 -4.62 8.89 -9.25
C TYR A 203 -6.08 9.28 -9.02
N GLY A 204 -6.37 10.40 -8.35
CA GLY A 204 -7.73 10.82 -8.06
C GLY A 204 -8.47 9.86 -7.12
N THR A 205 -7.75 9.24 -6.18
CA THR A 205 -8.33 8.33 -5.18
C THR A 205 -7.97 8.77 -3.76
N ARG A 206 -8.86 8.49 -2.80
CA ARG A 206 -8.60 8.66 -1.37
C ARG A 206 -8.00 7.42 -0.70
N TYR A 207 -7.98 6.29 -1.40
CA TYR A 207 -7.62 4.97 -0.87
C TYR A 207 -6.20 4.60 -1.27
N VAL A 208 -5.28 4.64 -0.30
CA VAL A 208 -3.87 4.31 -0.48
C VAL A 208 -3.46 3.21 0.51
N ALA A 209 -2.71 2.22 0.03
CA ALA A 209 -2.15 1.16 0.87
C ALA A 209 -0.62 1.10 0.78
N PHE A 210 0.02 0.76 1.90
CA PHE A 210 1.44 0.41 1.94
C PHE A 210 1.63 -0.98 2.49
N PHE A 211 2.53 -1.76 1.89
CA PHE A 211 2.81 -3.11 2.34
C PHE A 211 4.31 -3.39 2.39
N ASP A 212 4.80 -3.83 3.54
CA ASP A 212 6.22 -4.15 3.75
C ASP A 212 6.47 -5.62 4.10
N TRP A 213 5.54 -6.49 3.73
CA TRP A 213 5.46 -7.92 4.11
C TRP A 213 4.96 -8.20 5.53
N ASN A 214 5.44 -7.45 6.52
CA ASN A 214 5.05 -7.63 7.92
C ASN A 214 3.83 -6.81 8.32
N CYS A 215 3.67 -5.65 7.70
CA CYS A 215 2.62 -4.72 8.00
C CYS A 215 1.93 -4.28 6.71
N LEU A 216 0.60 -4.29 6.74
CA LEU A 216 -0.25 -3.61 5.78
C LEU A 216 -0.82 -2.36 6.47
N VAL A 217 -0.60 -1.20 5.85
CA VAL A 217 -1.19 0.07 6.26
C VAL A 217 -2.26 0.42 5.24
N LEU A 218 -3.48 0.59 5.70
CA LEU A 218 -4.60 1.06 4.89
C LEU A 218 -4.89 2.50 5.26
N LEU A 219 -4.86 3.40 4.28
CA LEU A 219 -5.11 4.82 4.44
C LEU A 219 -6.33 5.23 3.64
N TYR A 220 -7.22 5.96 4.30
CA TYR A 220 -8.27 6.74 3.65
C TYR A 220 -8.06 8.22 3.96
N LEU A 221 -7.71 9.01 2.95
CA LEU A 221 -7.45 10.44 3.08
C LEU A 221 -8.77 11.21 3.09
N ALA A 222 -9.16 11.71 4.26
CA ALA A 222 -10.38 12.48 4.42
C ALA A 222 -10.18 13.91 3.86
N GLN A 223 -11.27 14.54 3.40
CA GLN A 223 -11.28 15.95 3.00
C GLN A 223 -10.16 16.34 2.01
N GLN A 224 -10.03 15.59 0.91
CA GLN A 224 -9.10 15.94 -0.18
C GLN A 224 -9.52 17.22 -0.96
N GLU A 225 -10.66 17.83 -0.61
CA GLU A 225 -11.16 19.05 -1.24
C GLU A 225 -10.31 20.26 -0.83
N GLY A 226 -9.61 20.85 -1.81
CA GLY A 226 -8.87 22.11 -1.66
C GLY A 226 -7.46 21.99 -1.10
N MET A 227 -7.12 20.92 -0.37
CA MET A 227 -5.76 20.69 0.14
C MET A 227 -5.26 19.32 -0.26
N ASN A 228 -4.06 19.28 -0.84
CA ASN A 228 -3.32 18.08 -1.19
C ASN A 228 -3.26 17.14 0.03
N GLY A 229 -4.23 16.21 0.19
CA GLY A 229 -4.24 15.18 1.23
C GLY A 229 -5.15 15.38 2.44
N GLY A 230 -5.70 16.59 2.63
CA GLY A 230 -6.53 16.93 3.80
C GLY A 230 -5.74 17.09 5.11
N TYR A 231 -6.42 17.55 6.17
CA TYR A 231 -5.81 17.77 7.50
C TYR A 231 -5.60 16.50 8.30
N TRP A 232 -6.35 15.46 8.00
CA TRP A 232 -6.36 14.24 8.79
C TRP A 232 -6.73 13.07 7.88
N CYS A 233 -6.36 11.87 8.30
CA CYS A 233 -6.71 10.66 7.58
C CYS A 233 -7.24 9.59 8.53
N TYR A 234 -7.80 8.54 7.94
CA TYR A 234 -8.08 7.30 8.64
C TYR A 234 -6.98 6.31 8.34
N VAL A 235 -6.56 5.56 9.35
CA VAL A 235 -5.51 4.54 9.23
C VAL A 235 -5.92 3.24 9.90
N THR A 236 -5.59 2.13 9.26
CA THR A 236 -5.60 0.79 9.89
C THR A 236 -4.24 0.16 9.70
N LEU A 237 -3.64 -0.28 10.83
CA LEU A 237 -2.35 -0.95 10.87
C LEU A 237 -2.58 -2.44 11.11
N ILE A 238 -2.14 -3.29 10.18
CA ILE A 238 -2.42 -4.73 10.21
C ILE A 238 -1.09 -5.47 10.26
N ILE A 239 -0.83 -6.10 11.41
CA ILE A 239 0.39 -6.87 11.69
C ILE A 239 0.11 -8.38 11.62
N GLY A 240 -1.13 -8.78 11.97
CA GLY A 240 -1.57 -10.16 11.90
C GLY A 240 -1.70 -10.60 10.44
N ARG A 241 -0.79 -11.48 10.00
CA ARG A 241 -0.67 -11.91 8.59
C ARG A 241 -1.88 -12.66 8.07
N GLU A 242 -2.65 -13.30 8.95
CA GLU A 242 -3.97 -13.88 8.66
C GLU A 242 -4.98 -12.82 8.20
N ASN A 243 -4.85 -11.59 8.67
CA ASN A 243 -5.82 -10.53 8.44
C ASN A 243 -5.49 -9.66 7.23
N ILE A 244 -4.30 -9.80 6.64
CA ILE A 244 -3.82 -8.91 5.57
C ILE A 244 -4.64 -9.09 4.28
N ARG A 245 -4.92 -10.34 3.88
CA ARG A 245 -5.74 -10.62 2.69
C ARG A 245 -7.19 -10.12 2.83
N PRO A 246 -7.96 -10.51 3.87
CA PRO A 246 -9.34 -10.04 3.98
C PRO A 246 -9.40 -8.52 4.16
N ALA A 247 -8.51 -7.92 4.94
CA ALA A 247 -8.52 -6.46 5.08
C ALA A 247 -8.24 -5.72 3.76
N LEU A 248 -7.28 -6.18 2.96
CA LEU A 248 -7.02 -5.57 1.65
C LEU A 248 -8.21 -5.77 0.70
N LEU A 249 -8.85 -6.95 0.69
CA LEU A 249 -10.03 -7.19 -0.12
C LEU A 249 -11.17 -6.24 0.24
N GLY A 250 -11.50 -6.14 1.53
CA GLY A 250 -12.56 -5.25 1.99
C GLY A 250 -12.26 -3.77 1.77
N PHE A 251 -10.98 -3.38 1.89
CA PHE A 251 -10.52 -2.05 1.52
C PHE A 251 -10.76 -1.73 0.05
N LEU A 252 -10.44 -2.66 -0.85
CA LEU A 252 -10.66 -2.50 -2.29
C LEU A 252 -12.15 -2.50 -2.65
N GLU A 253 -12.95 -3.36 -2.04
CA GLU A 253 -14.41 -3.37 -2.23
C GLU A 253 -15.00 -2.00 -1.85
N ARG A 254 -14.65 -1.50 -0.67
CA ARG A 254 -15.11 -0.19 -0.20
C ARG A 254 -14.65 0.94 -1.13
N ALA A 255 -13.40 0.90 -1.57
CA ALA A 255 -12.85 1.89 -2.49
C ALA A 255 -13.58 1.88 -3.84
N PHE A 256 -13.88 0.70 -4.38
CA PHE A 256 -14.66 0.55 -5.60
C PHE A 256 -16.08 1.12 -5.43
N GLN A 257 -16.79 0.74 -4.37
CA GLN A 257 -18.13 1.26 -4.06
C GLN A 257 -18.13 2.80 -3.97
N SER A 258 -17.17 3.39 -3.26
CA SER A 258 -17.04 4.86 -3.15
C SER A 258 -16.86 5.51 -4.52
N SER A 259 -16.04 4.92 -5.39
CA SER A 259 -15.82 5.46 -6.74
C SER A 259 -17.04 5.36 -7.66
N VAL A 260 -17.91 4.37 -7.45
CA VAL A 260 -19.11 4.13 -8.27
C VAL A 260 -20.30 4.96 -7.80
N TYR A 261 -20.58 4.94 -6.49
CA TYR A 261 -21.79 5.52 -5.91
C TYR A 261 -21.57 6.95 -5.36
N GLY A 262 -20.32 7.37 -5.23
CA GLY A 262 -19.94 8.61 -4.55
C GLY A 262 -19.88 8.43 -3.03
N GLU A 263 -18.99 9.17 -2.37
CA GLU A 263 -18.73 9.00 -0.94
C GLU A 263 -19.96 9.32 -0.07
N ASP A 264 -20.75 10.32 -0.44
CA ASP A 264 -21.93 10.76 0.32
C ASP A 264 -23.05 9.72 0.37
N SER A 265 -23.04 8.77 -0.56
CA SER A 265 -24.04 7.69 -0.63
C SER A 265 -23.73 6.55 0.34
N LEU A 266 -22.51 6.51 0.87
CA LEU A 266 -22.04 5.42 1.68
C LEU A 266 -22.07 5.80 3.17
N PRO A 267 -22.34 4.83 4.07
CA PRO A 267 -22.28 5.10 5.49
C PRO A 267 -20.88 5.63 5.86
N PRO A 268 -20.80 6.68 6.70
CA PRO A 268 -19.52 7.22 7.14
C PRO A 268 -18.78 6.15 7.94
N PHE A 269 -17.45 6.14 7.83
CA PHE A 269 -16.58 5.30 8.67
C PHE A 269 -16.92 5.42 10.17
N GLY A 270 -17.40 6.61 10.58
CA GLY A 270 -17.83 6.91 11.95
C GLY A 270 -18.98 6.06 12.49
N ARG A 271 -19.96 5.63 11.68
CA ARG A 271 -21.03 4.74 12.20
C ARG A 271 -20.52 3.34 12.57
N ALA A 272 -19.48 2.85 11.87
CA ALA A 272 -18.83 1.60 12.24
C ALA A 272 -18.02 1.74 13.54
N LEU A 273 -17.47 2.92 13.82
CA LEU A 273 -16.79 3.25 15.08
C LEU A 273 -17.76 3.39 16.26
N GLU A 274 -18.96 3.92 16.04
CA GLU A 274 -20.00 4.04 17.08
C GLU A 274 -20.68 2.71 17.41
N LEU A 275 -20.74 1.77 16.45
CA LEU A 275 -21.33 0.44 16.62
C LEU A 275 -20.34 -0.62 17.11
N SER A 276 -19.04 -0.37 17.02
CA SER A 276 -18.06 -1.18 17.75
C SER A 276 -18.03 -0.69 19.19
N GLU A 277 -18.68 -1.41 20.11
CA GLU A 277 -18.30 -1.34 21.52
C GLU A 277 -16.76 -1.45 21.64
N PRO A 278 -16.13 -0.85 22.65
CA PRO A 278 -14.67 -0.83 22.81
C PRO A 278 -14.11 -2.24 23.05
N ALA A 279 -14.08 -3.05 21.99
CA ALA A 279 -13.41 -4.33 21.93
C ALA A 279 -11.91 -4.01 21.98
N SER A 280 -11.29 -4.47 23.06
CA SER A 280 -9.88 -4.33 23.39
C SER A 280 -8.98 -5.02 22.35
N THR A 281 -8.88 -4.47 21.14
CA THR A 281 -8.18 -5.09 19.99
C THR A 281 -6.93 -4.34 19.57
N LEU A 282 -6.30 -3.60 20.48
CA LEU A 282 -4.84 -3.45 20.42
C LEU A 282 -4.23 -4.72 21.00
N ASN A 283 -4.10 -5.77 20.17
CA ASN A 283 -3.17 -6.88 20.41
C ASN A 283 -1.73 -6.38 20.23
N LEU A 284 -1.35 -5.34 20.98
CA LEU A 284 0.04 -5.00 21.15
C LEU A 284 0.64 -6.07 22.07
N PRO A 285 1.73 -6.75 21.68
CA PRO A 285 2.44 -7.61 22.60
C PRO A 285 2.87 -6.77 23.80
N ARG A 286 2.26 -7.02 24.97
CA ARG A 286 2.71 -6.46 26.24
C ARG A 286 4.18 -6.88 26.40
N ARG A 287 5.10 -5.93 26.21
CA ARG A 287 6.50 -6.06 26.65
C ARG A 287 6.47 -6.22 28.17
N SER A 288 6.43 -7.46 28.64
CA SER A 288 6.71 -7.79 30.03
C SER A 288 8.21 -7.52 30.25
N VAL A 289 8.51 -6.35 30.83
CA VAL A 289 9.84 -6.05 31.36
C VAL A 289 10.05 -6.95 32.57
N SER A 290 10.49 -8.18 32.32
CA SER A 290 11.04 -9.06 33.35
C SER A 290 12.37 -8.48 33.80
N ARG A 291 12.33 -7.70 34.89
CA ARG A 291 13.50 -7.21 35.63
C ARG A 291 14.21 -8.41 36.26
N ARG A 292 15.05 -9.12 35.50
CA ARG A 292 15.96 -10.15 36.03
C ARG A 292 17.06 -9.47 36.84
N ARG A 293 17.04 -9.68 38.16
CA ARG A 293 18.20 -9.51 39.03
C ARG A 293 19.27 -10.51 38.61
N SER A 294 20.38 -10.01 38.09
CA SER A 294 21.62 -10.76 37.90
C SER A 294 22.27 -10.99 39.26
N VAL A 295 22.38 -12.27 39.66
CA VAL A 295 23.28 -12.72 40.73
C VAL A 295 24.59 -13.09 40.06
N SER A 296 25.65 -12.34 40.38
CA SER A 296 27.01 -12.60 39.93
C SER A 296 27.53 -13.89 40.57
N ARG A 297 27.86 -14.90 39.76
CA ARG A 297 28.69 -16.03 40.18
C ARG A 297 29.98 -15.98 39.36
N ALA A 298 31.07 -15.63 40.04
CA ALA A 298 32.42 -15.70 39.49
C ALA A 298 32.76 -17.16 39.20
N VAL A 299 33.20 -17.42 37.97
CA VAL A 299 33.86 -18.65 37.57
C VAL A 299 35.18 -18.22 36.96
N GLU A 300 36.26 -18.54 37.68
CA GLU A 300 37.63 -18.44 37.21
C GLU A 300 37.81 -19.31 35.96
N PHE A 301 38.32 -18.70 34.89
CA PHE A 301 38.82 -19.43 33.73
C PHE A 301 40.29 -19.08 33.52
N SER A 302 41.11 -20.12 33.59
CA SER A 302 42.54 -20.09 33.31
C SER A 302 42.83 -19.82 31.83
N GLU A 303 43.79 -18.95 31.57
CA GLU A 303 44.43 -18.74 30.26
C GLU A 303 45.01 -20.05 29.68
N PRO A 304 45.13 -20.14 28.34
CA PRO A 304 46.48 -20.29 27.77
C PRO A 304 46.63 -19.54 26.42
N PRO A 305 47.76 -19.61 25.69
CA PRO A 305 48.69 -18.50 25.57
C PRO A 305 48.67 -17.83 24.18
N SER A 306 49.22 -16.61 24.17
CA SER A 306 49.58 -15.83 23.00
C SER A 306 50.33 -16.63 21.94
N THR A 307 49.87 -16.54 20.69
CA THR A 307 50.73 -16.72 19.52
C THR A 307 50.59 -15.48 18.64
N ALA A 308 51.60 -14.62 18.68
CA ALA A 308 51.73 -13.44 17.85
C ALA A 308 52.20 -13.85 16.45
N LEU A 309 51.38 -13.58 15.43
CA LEU A 309 51.79 -13.59 14.03
C LEU A 309 51.67 -12.16 13.49
N SER A 310 52.80 -11.46 13.56
CA SER A 310 53.09 -10.20 12.90
C SER A 310 53.18 -10.40 11.39
N VAL A 311 52.32 -9.73 10.63
CA VAL A 311 52.42 -9.60 9.17
C VAL A 311 52.44 -8.11 8.80
N PRO A 312 53.32 -7.66 7.89
CA PRO A 312 53.70 -6.26 7.77
C PRO A 312 52.71 -5.42 6.97
N ARG A 313 52.50 -4.18 7.45
CA ARG A 313 51.84 -3.09 6.72
C ARG A 313 52.63 -2.73 5.47
N ARG A 314 52.03 -2.93 4.30
CA ARG A 314 52.53 -2.39 3.03
C ARG A 314 51.71 -1.15 2.67
N ASN A 315 52.29 0.03 2.90
CA ASN A 315 51.81 1.29 2.36
C ASN A 315 52.03 1.29 0.84
N VAL A 316 50.96 1.41 0.07
CA VAL A 316 51.03 1.75 -1.34
C VAL A 316 50.15 2.98 -1.57
N SER A 317 50.82 4.14 -1.63
CA SER A 317 50.28 5.32 -2.28
C SER A 317 50.21 5.06 -3.78
N ARG A 318 49.02 5.12 -4.37
CA ARG A 318 48.86 5.27 -5.82
C ARG A 318 47.74 6.26 -6.14
N ARG A 319 48.14 7.50 -6.40
CA ARG A 319 47.43 8.41 -7.31
C ARG A 319 47.28 7.72 -8.66
N ARG A 320 46.05 7.61 -9.16
CA ARG A 320 45.75 7.60 -10.61
C ARG A 320 44.40 8.26 -10.82
N SER A 321 44.48 9.51 -11.28
CA SER A 321 43.47 10.16 -12.10
C SER A 321 43.32 9.37 -13.41
N VAL A 322 42.13 8.84 -13.68
CA VAL A 322 41.72 8.38 -15.00
C VAL A 322 40.31 8.91 -15.25
N SER A 323 40.24 9.81 -16.22
CA SER A 323 39.05 10.29 -16.90
C SER A 323 38.31 9.13 -17.59
N ASN A 324 37.01 9.01 -17.34
CA ASN A 324 36.13 8.12 -18.09
C ASN A 324 35.21 8.97 -18.98
N PRO A 325 35.35 8.91 -20.31
CA PRO A 325 34.33 9.36 -21.25
C PRO A 325 33.58 8.12 -21.75
N PHE A 326 32.37 7.90 -21.25
CA PHE A 326 31.42 6.98 -21.88
C PHE A 326 30.02 7.59 -21.77
N GLU A 327 29.74 8.47 -22.74
CA GLU A 327 28.38 8.81 -23.13
C GLU A 327 27.73 7.55 -23.73
N LEU A 328 26.78 6.97 -23.01
CA LEU A 328 25.83 6.03 -23.59
C LEU A 328 24.66 6.83 -24.15
N SER A 329 24.64 6.92 -25.47
CA SER A 329 23.54 7.41 -26.28
C SER A 329 22.25 6.66 -25.95
N GLU A 330 21.18 7.40 -25.66
CA GLU A 330 19.83 6.86 -25.53
C GLU A 330 19.37 6.20 -26.84
N PRO A 331 18.71 5.03 -26.80
CA PRO A 331 18.12 4.44 -27.98
C PRO A 331 16.85 5.20 -28.39
N THR A 332 16.88 5.73 -29.61
CA THR A 332 15.77 6.32 -30.34
C THR A 332 14.57 5.35 -30.37
N PRO A 333 13.34 5.78 -30.06
CA PRO A 333 12.17 4.92 -30.22
C PRO A 333 11.85 4.70 -31.70
N ILE A 334 11.84 3.43 -32.10
CA ILE A 334 11.34 2.95 -33.39
C ILE A 334 9.82 3.18 -33.41
N ALA A 335 9.36 4.12 -34.24
CA ALA A 335 7.96 4.34 -34.52
C ALA A 335 7.43 3.19 -35.41
N LEU A 336 6.67 2.27 -34.82
CA LEU A 336 5.85 1.32 -35.56
C LEU A 336 4.59 2.04 -36.07
N ASN A 337 4.60 2.43 -37.34
CA ASN A 337 3.42 2.88 -38.07
C ASN A 337 2.46 1.69 -38.29
N LEU A 338 1.36 1.65 -37.55
CA LEU A 338 0.21 0.80 -37.88
C LEU A 338 -0.78 1.58 -38.75
N PRO A 339 -1.28 1.03 -39.87
CA PRO A 339 -2.25 1.70 -40.72
C PRO A 339 -3.61 1.80 -40.04
N MET A 340 -4.08 3.03 -39.79
CA MET A 340 -5.46 3.31 -39.40
C MET A 340 -6.42 2.96 -40.54
N ARG A 341 -7.23 1.91 -40.34
CA ARG A 341 -8.44 1.68 -41.13
C ARG A 341 -9.55 2.60 -40.63
N SER A 342 -9.86 3.63 -41.41
CA SER A 342 -11.03 4.48 -41.23
C SER A 342 -12.33 3.68 -41.48
N VAL A 343 -13.14 3.48 -40.44
CA VAL A 343 -14.49 2.93 -40.57
C VAL A 343 -15.47 4.09 -40.75
N SER A 344 -15.90 4.33 -41.98
CA SER A 344 -16.94 5.31 -42.32
C SER A 344 -18.31 4.82 -41.85
N ARG A 345 -18.87 5.48 -40.82
CA ARG A 345 -20.26 5.30 -40.38
C ARG A 345 -21.22 5.92 -41.40
N ARG A 346 -21.85 5.10 -42.24
CA ARG A 346 -23.03 5.49 -43.04
C ARG A 346 -24.23 5.68 -42.10
N ARG A 347 -24.72 6.91 -41.97
CA ARG A 347 -26.06 7.21 -41.44
C ARG A 347 -27.07 7.02 -42.57
N SER A 348 -27.90 5.99 -42.49
CA SER A 348 -29.11 5.85 -43.32
C SER A 348 -30.24 6.66 -42.68
N ILE A 349 -30.65 7.73 -43.35
CA ILE A 349 -31.86 8.50 -43.04
C ILE A 349 -33.02 7.80 -43.76
N SER A 350 -33.89 7.13 -43.01
CA SER A 350 -35.17 6.63 -43.51
C SER A 350 -36.20 7.76 -43.47
N ARG A 351 -36.58 8.27 -44.65
CA ARG A 351 -37.77 9.11 -44.86
C ARG A 351 -39.02 8.25 -44.70
N GLY A 352 -39.80 8.50 -43.65
CA GLY A 352 -41.17 8.00 -43.53
C GLY A 352 -42.12 8.89 -44.34
N ARG A 353 -42.67 8.32 -45.41
CA ARG A 353 -43.80 8.83 -46.19
C ARG A 353 -45.07 8.43 -45.41
N ARG A 354 -45.90 9.39 -44.99
CA ARG A 354 -47.29 9.11 -44.59
C ARG A 354 -48.16 9.48 -45.79
N GLU A 355 -48.80 8.47 -46.34
CA GLU A 355 -49.92 8.60 -47.27
C GLU A 355 -51.21 8.72 -46.48
N ASP A 356 -52.13 9.49 -47.07
CA ASP A 356 -53.50 9.76 -46.64
C ASP A 356 -54.32 8.48 -46.53
N TYR A 357 -55.20 8.41 -45.52
CA TYR A 357 -56.59 7.92 -45.60
C TYR A 357 -57.37 8.42 -44.38
#